data_AF-A0A6J4QN34-F1
#
_entry.id   AF-A0A6J4QN34-F1
#
_cell.length_a   1.000
_cell.length_b   1.000
_cell.length_c   1.000
_cell.angle_alpha   90.00
_cell.angle_beta   90.00
_cell.angle_gamma   90.00
#
_symmetry.space_group_name_H-M   'P 1'
#
loop_
_entity.id
_entity.type
_entity.pdbx_description
1 polymer ?
#
loop_
_entity_poly.entity_id
_entity_poly.type
_entity_poly.pdbx_seq_one_letter_code
_entity_poly.pdbx_strand_id
1 'polypeptide(L)'
;MSRKKTLEEKVAAAIGAEFVSVVARLEEERQEYRRRWVLKEKARVGLEDAEAEVRRLHSERISLGRRFWEAYYEKDEVLLSEVETESGTLIRTIEMAEKTLKKAHADFEEADFDKAAEGSRLREKAGAAQGEAERRITALEEALGDALARARRNVEEASQALQDELEAPRLDAVAEERNVREENAAMHRTANPQHPWWLRWLNV
;
A
#
# COMPACT_ATOMS: atom_id res chain seq x y z
N MET A 1 11.74 -1.51 -29.34
CA MET A 1 12.09 -0.14 -28.92
C MET A 1 11.39 0.15 -27.60
N SER A 2 12.14 0.34 -26.50
CA SER A 2 11.58 0.68 -25.19
C SER A 2 11.24 2.17 -25.15
N ARG A 3 9.97 2.53 -24.87
CA ARG A 3 9.55 3.92 -24.65
C ARG A 3 10.27 4.43 -23.39
N LYS A 4 11.00 5.54 -23.49
CA LYS A 4 11.63 6.17 -22.32
C LYS A 4 10.52 6.66 -21.37
N LYS A 5 10.60 6.24 -20.11
CA LYS A 5 9.67 6.68 -19.06
C LYS A 5 9.77 8.18 -18.81
N THR A 6 8.64 8.83 -18.54
CA THR A 6 8.59 10.24 -18.13
C THR A 6 9.22 10.44 -16.75
N LEU A 7 9.54 11.69 -16.38
CA LEU A 7 10.05 12.00 -15.04
C LEU A 7 9.01 11.61 -13.96
N GLU A 8 7.74 11.93 -14.21
CA GLU A 8 6.62 11.59 -13.34
C GLU A 8 6.53 10.08 -13.11
N GLU A 9 6.65 9.27 -14.16
CA GLU A 9 6.67 7.81 -14.05
C GLU A 9 7.86 7.28 -13.25
N LYS A 10 9.03 7.94 -13.32
CA LYS A 10 10.20 7.55 -12.54
C LYS A 10 10.04 7.90 -11.07
N VAL A 11 9.50 9.07 -10.76
CA VAL A 11 9.22 9.52 -9.38
C VAL A 11 8.14 8.64 -8.76
N ALA A 12 7.05 8.37 -9.48
CA ALA A 12 5.99 7.47 -9.02
C ALA A 12 6.52 6.05 -8.78
N ALA A 13 7.39 5.53 -9.66
CA ALA A 13 8.00 4.22 -9.46
C ALA A 13 8.94 4.19 -8.23
N ALA A 14 9.71 5.24 -7.99
CA ALA A 14 10.58 5.35 -6.82
C ALA A 14 9.77 5.42 -5.52
N ILE A 15 8.74 6.27 -5.46
CA ILE A 15 7.82 6.35 -4.31
C ILE A 15 7.13 5.00 -4.09
N GLY A 16 6.64 4.37 -5.15
CA GLY A 16 6.00 3.06 -5.06
C GLY A 16 6.92 2.00 -4.46
N ALA A 17 8.20 1.99 -4.86
CA ALA A 17 9.20 1.03 -4.37
C ALA A 17 9.40 1.09 -2.85
N GLU A 18 9.29 2.27 -2.23
CA GLU A 18 9.41 2.45 -0.78
C GLU A 18 8.33 1.68 0.01
N PHE A 19 7.16 1.47 -0.58
CA PHE A 19 6.01 0.84 0.08
C PHE A 19 5.76 -0.60 -0.33
N VAL A 20 6.47 -1.12 -1.34
CA VAL A 20 6.28 -2.50 -1.83
C VAL A 20 6.41 -3.53 -0.70
N SER A 21 7.40 -3.38 0.18
CA SER A 21 7.62 -4.32 1.28
C SER A 21 6.50 -4.30 2.32
N VAL A 22 5.95 -3.11 2.62
CA VAL A 22 4.82 -2.94 3.54
C VAL A 22 3.57 -3.60 2.97
N VAL A 23 3.28 -3.34 1.69
CA VAL A 23 2.12 -3.93 0.99
C VAL A 23 2.26 -5.45 0.90
N ALA A 24 3.44 -5.95 0.53
CA ALA A 24 3.69 -7.39 0.42
C ALA A 24 3.44 -8.12 1.75
N ARG A 25 3.93 -7.56 2.86
CA ARG A 25 3.73 -8.13 4.20
C ARG A 25 2.27 -8.16 4.61
N LEU A 26 1.51 -7.08 4.36
CA LEU A 26 0.08 -7.04 4.66
C LEU A 26 -0.71 -8.07 3.83
N GLU A 27 -0.34 -8.23 2.56
CA GLU A 27 -1.00 -9.20 1.69
C GLU A 27 -0.66 -10.65 2.08
N GLU A 28 0.57 -10.93 2.49
CA GLU A 28 0.96 -12.24 3.06
C GLU A 28 0.12 -12.58 4.29
N GLU A 29 0.00 -11.65 5.24
CA GLU A 29 -0.80 -11.86 6.45
C GLU A 29 -2.29 -12.05 6.12
N ARG A 30 -2.81 -11.31 5.14
CA ARG A 30 -4.18 -11.47 4.65
C ARG A 30 -4.41 -12.83 3.99
N GLN A 31 -3.46 -13.31 3.19
CA GLN A 31 -3.54 -14.61 2.54
C GLN A 31 -3.51 -15.75 3.55
N GLU A 32 -2.61 -15.69 4.53
CA GLU A 32 -2.54 -16.70 5.59
C GLU A 32 -3.82 -16.72 6.44
N TYR A 33 -4.36 -15.55 6.80
CA TYR A 33 -5.65 -15.48 7.49
C TYR A 33 -6.78 -16.16 6.69
N ARG A 34 -6.87 -15.86 5.39
CA ARG A 34 -7.88 -16.48 4.50
C ARG A 34 -7.69 -18.00 4.41
N ARG A 35 -6.45 -18.46 4.28
CA ARG A 35 -6.13 -19.89 4.24
C ARG A 35 -6.59 -20.59 5.51
N ARG A 36 -6.23 -20.07 6.68
CA ARG A 36 -6.65 -20.62 7.98
C ARG A 36 -8.16 -20.58 8.15
N TRP A 37 -8.81 -19.50 7.73
CA TRP A 37 -10.28 -19.41 7.74
C TRP A 37 -10.92 -20.53 6.92
N VAL A 38 -10.44 -20.76 5.69
CA VAL A 38 -10.95 -21.82 4.81
C VAL A 38 -10.74 -23.20 5.42
N LEU A 39 -9.60 -23.45 6.06
CA LEU A 39 -9.33 -24.72 6.75
C LEU A 39 -10.29 -24.94 7.92
N LYS A 40 -10.47 -23.93 8.79
CA LYS A 40 -11.41 -23.97 9.90
C LYS A 40 -12.83 -24.23 9.43
N GLU A 41 -13.25 -23.61 8.34
CA GLU A 41 -14.58 -23.78 7.78
C GLU A 41 -14.79 -25.19 7.18
N LYS A 42 -13.79 -25.72 6.46
CA LYS A 42 -13.83 -27.10 5.96
C LYS A 42 -13.89 -28.11 7.10
N ALA A 43 -13.10 -27.91 8.15
CA ALA A 43 -13.10 -28.80 9.31
C ALA A 43 -14.44 -28.72 10.06
N ARG A 44 -15.05 -27.53 10.18
CA ARG A 44 -16.39 -27.35 10.75
C ARG A 44 -17.44 -28.16 9.99
N VAL A 45 -17.48 -28.02 8.66
CA VAL A 45 -18.44 -28.77 7.81
C VAL A 45 -18.19 -30.27 7.93
N GLY A 46 -16.93 -30.72 7.87
CA GLY A 46 -16.60 -32.14 8.03
C GLY A 46 -17.01 -32.72 9.38
N LEU A 47 -16.91 -31.93 10.46
CA LEU A 47 -17.39 -32.30 11.78
C LEU A 47 -18.92 -32.42 11.81
N GLU A 48 -19.64 -31.43 11.27
CA GLU A 48 -21.10 -31.43 11.18
C GLU A 48 -21.64 -32.65 10.40
N ASP A 49 -21.00 -32.97 9.27
CA ASP A 49 -21.34 -34.14 8.45
C ASP A 49 -21.10 -35.46 9.21
N ALA A 50 -19.95 -35.58 9.90
CA ALA A 50 -19.64 -36.77 10.68
C ALA A 50 -20.59 -36.96 11.88
N GLU A 51 -20.95 -35.88 12.56
CA GLU A 51 -21.95 -35.91 13.64
C GLU A 51 -23.32 -36.32 13.11
N ALA A 52 -23.75 -35.76 11.97
CA ALA A 52 -25.02 -36.09 11.35
C ALA A 52 -25.09 -37.58 10.96
N GLU A 53 -24.01 -38.11 10.39
CA GLU A 53 -23.93 -39.51 10.00
C GLU A 53 -23.98 -40.46 11.20
N VAL A 54 -23.23 -40.17 12.28
CA VAL A 54 -23.28 -40.95 13.52
C VAL A 54 -24.69 -40.93 14.11
N ARG A 55 -25.36 -39.77 14.15
CA ARG A 55 -26.75 -39.65 14.65
C ARG A 55 -27.74 -40.42 13.78
N ARG A 56 -27.56 -40.41 12.46
CA ARG A 56 -28.37 -41.18 11.50
C ARG A 56 -28.24 -42.68 11.75
N LEU A 57 -27.01 -43.20 11.81
CA LEU A 57 -26.75 -44.62 12.06
C LEU A 57 -27.25 -45.10 13.42
N HIS A 58 -27.13 -44.27 14.46
CA HIS A 58 -27.69 -44.60 15.78
C HIS A 58 -29.23 -44.67 15.74
N SER A 59 -29.87 -43.81 14.95
CA SER A 59 -31.33 -43.86 14.74
C SER A 59 -31.74 -45.13 13.97
N GLU A 60 -30.96 -45.53 12.96
CA GLU A 60 -31.17 -46.81 12.26
C GLU A 60 -31.04 -48.01 13.20
N ARG A 61 -30.08 -47.96 14.13
CA ARG A 61 -29.89 -49.02 15.12
C ARG A 61 -31.09 -49.14 16.06
N ILE A 62 -31.69 -48.02 16.47
CA ILE A 62 -32.90 -48.02 17.29
C ILE A 62 -34.07 -48.63 16.50
N SER A 63 -34.23 -48.25 15.23
CA SER A 63 -35.27 -48.81 14.35
C SER A 63 -35.08 -50.30 14.09
N LEU A 64 -33.84 -50.76 13.92
CA LEU A 64 -33.51 -52.18 13.78
C LEU A 64 -33.83 -52.95 15.07
N GLY A 65 -33.52 -52.38 16.24
CA GLY A 65 -33.89 -52.96 17.53
C GLY A 65 -35.41 -53.12 17.69
N ARG A 66 -36.21 -52.20 17.16
CA ARG A 66 -37.67 -52.35 17.12
C ARG A 66 -38.10 -53.54 16.25
N ARG A 67 -37.58 -53.64 15.02
CA ARG A 67 -37.86 -54.76 14.11
C ARG A 67 -37.48 -56.11 14.70
N PHE A 68 -36.36 -56.16 15.43
CA PHE A 68 -35.95 -57.37 16.15
C PHE A 68 -37.03 -57.84 17.14
N TRP A 69 -37.55 -56.93 17.98
CA TRP A 69 -38.58 -57.29 18.95
C TRP A 69 -39.90 -57.69 18.29
N GLU A 70 -40.29 -57.01 17.22
CA GLU A 70 -41.49 -57.37 16.42
C GLU A 70 -41.36 -58.80 15.88
N ALA A 71 -40.28 -59.13 15.18
CA ALA A 71 -40.02 -60.47 14.66
C ALA A 71 -39.97 -61.55 15.76
N TYR A 72 -39.35 -61.22 16.90
CA TYR A 72 -39.24 -62.12 18.05
C TYR A 72 -40.61 -62.49 18.63
N TYR A 73 -41.50 -61.51 18.83
CA TYR A 73 -42.84 -61.75 19.35
C TYR A 73 -43.77 -62.43 18.34
N GLU A 74 -43.58 -62.16 17.04
CA GLU A 74 -44.32 -62.81 15.95
C GLU A 74 -43.82 -64.23 15.63
N LYS A 75 -42.66 -64.63 16.19
CA LYS A 75 -41.99 -65.92 15.95
C LYS A 75 -41.62 -66.12 14.48
N ASP A 76 -41.26 -65.04 13.78
CA ASP A 76 -40.76 -65.10 12.41
C ASP A 76 -39.25 -65.34 12.42
N GLU A 77 -38.84 -66.60 12.34
CA GLU A 77 -37.43 -67.01 12.38
C GLU A 77 -36.61 -66.50 11.19
N VAL A 78 -37.24 -66.31 10.02
CA VAL A 78 -36.56 -65.83 8.82
C VAL A 78 -36.22 -64.35 8.99
N LEU A 79 -37.21 -63.54 9.38
CA LEU A 79 -37.01 -62.12 9.64
C LEU A 79 -36.03 -61.89 10.79
N LEU A 80 -36.04 -62.75 11.82
CA LEU A 80 -35.09 -62.66 12.93
C LEU A 80 -33.64 -62.81 12.44
N SER A 81 -33.37 -63.80 11.58
CA SER A 81 -32.03 -64.04 11.03
C SER A 81 -31.54 -62.90 10.13
N GLU A 82 -32.44 -62.30 9.34
CA GLU A 82 -32.15 -61.12 8.53
C GLU A 82 -31.76 -59.91 9.39
N VAL A 83 -32.53 -59.65 10.45
CA VAL A 83 -32.29 -58.55 11.39
C VAL A 83 -30.96 -58.71 12.15
N GLU A 84 -30.61 -59.94 12.54
CA GLU A 84 -29.31 -60.22 13.17
C GLU A 84 -28.13 -59.95 12.24
N THR A 85 -28.26 -60.32 10.97
CA THR A 85 -27.23 -60.06 9.94
C THR A 85 -27.07 -58.56 9.67
N GLU A 86 -28.19 -57.84 9.55
CA GLU A 86 -28.21 -56.38 9.41
C GLU A 86 -27.57 -55.70 10.63
N SER A 87 -27.85 -56.20 11.84
CA SER A 87 -27.30 -55.69 13.10
C SER A 87 -25.77 -55.78 13.14
N GLY A 88 -25.21 -56.93 12.77
CA GLY A 88 -23.76 -57.10 12.69
C GLY A 88 -23.08 -56.14 11.71
N THR A 89 -23.73 -55.84 10.60
CA THR A 89 -23.23 -54.88 9.60
C THR A 89 -23.33 -53.43 10.10
N LEU A 90 -24.45 -53.08 10.73
CA LEU A 90 -24.71 -51.75 11.24
C LEU A 90 -23.76 -51.39 12.40
N ILE A 91 -23.46 -52.33 13.30
CA ILE A 91 -22.49 -52.13 14.39
C ILE A 91 -21.11 -51.74 13.82
N ARG A 92 -20.59 -52.50 12.84
CA ARG A 92 -19.31 -52.19 12.20
C ARG A 92 -19.32 -50.82 11.52
N THR A 93 -20.43 -50.46 10.90
CA THR A 93 -20.59 -49.16 10.23
C THR A 93 -20.58 -48.01 11.24
N ILE A 94 -21.26 -48.16 12.38
CA ILE A 94 -21.24 -47.21 13.49
C ILE A 94 -19.81 -47.04 14.03
N GLU A 95 -19.08 -48.13 14.29
CA GLU A 95 -17.70 -48.06 14.78
C GLU A 95 -16.78 -47.28 13.83
N MET A 96 -16.97 -47.45 12.51
CA MET A 96 -16.20 -46.71 11.50
C MET A 96 -16.61 -45.23 11.42
N ALA A 97 -17.91 -44.93 11.56
CA ALA A 97 -18.41 -43.56 11.61
C ALA A 97 -17.92 -42.82 12.87
N GLU A 98 -17.91 -43.49 14.03
CA GLU A 98 -17.38 -42.93 15.29
C GLU A 98 -15.88 -42.65 15.21
N LYS A 99 -15.10 -43.53 14.56
CA LYS A 99 -13.68 -43.27 14.28
C LYS A 99 -13.51 -42.03 13.39
N THR A 100 -14.37 -41.89 12.39
CA THR A 100 -14.36 -40.73 11.49
C THR A 100 -14.74 -39.45 12.22
N LEU A 101 -15.76 -39.49 13.08
CA LEU A 101 -16.15 -38.38 13.96
C LEU A 101 -15.02 -37.97 14.89
N LYS A 102 -14.33 -38.94 15.51
CA LYS A 102 -13.17 -38.66 16.35
C LYS A 102 -12.05 -37.95 15.58
N LYS A 103 -11.80 -38.36 14.34
CA LYS A 103 -10.84 -37.68 13.47
C LYS A 103 -11.32 -36.27 13.11
N ALA A 104 -12.58 -36.09 12.75
CA ALA A 104 -13.14 -34.78 12.41
C ALA A 104 -13.07 -33.80 13.59
N HIS A 105 -13.28 -34.27 14.83
CA HIS A 105 -13.03 -33.46 16.03
C HIS A 105 -11.57 -33.01 16.13
N ALA A 106 -10.61 -33.92 15.94
CA ALA A 106 -9.20 -33.58 15.99
C ALA A 106 -8.82 -32.58 14.88
N ASP A 107 -9.29 -32.80 13.65
CA ASP A 107 -9.06 -31.89 12.51
C ASP A 107 -9.69 -30.50 12.77
N PHE A 108 -10.86 -30.45 13.42
CA PHE A 108 -11.50 -29.20 13.83
C PHE A 108 -10.72 -28.48 14.92
N GLU A 109 -10.31 -29.18 15.98
CA GLU A 109 -9.50 -28.61 17.06
C GLU A 109 -8.15 -28.05 16.55
N GLU A 110 -7.49 -28.77 15.64
CA GLU A 110 -6.24 -28.30 15.01
C GLU A 110 -6.45 -27.06 14.15
N ALA A 111 -7.57 -27.01 13.42
CA ALA A 111 -7.92 -25.86 12.59
C ALA A 111 -8.55 -24.71 13.39
N ASP A 112 -8.91 -24.92 14.66
CA ASP A 112 -9.60 -23.93 15.47
C ASP A 112 -8.65 -22.79 15.86
N PHE A 113 -9.09 -21.57 15.58
CA PHE A 113 -8.38 -20.38 15.99
C PHE A 113 -9.36 -19.27 16.35
N ASP A 114 -8.95 -18.43 17.30
CA ASP A 114 -9.73 -17.28 17.71
C ASP A 114 -9.75 -16.22 16.59
N LYS A 115 -10.88 -16.20 15.87
CA LYS A 115 -11.15 -15.29 14.77
C LYS A 115 -11.17 -13.83 15.24
N ALA A 116 -11.61 -13.57 16.47
CA ALA A 116 -11.73 -12.23 17.01
C ALA A 116 -10.35 -11.69 17.44
N ALA A 117 -9.57 -12.50 18.17
CA ALA A 117 -8.21 -12.13 18.55
C ALA A 117 -7.31 -11.93 17.32
N GLU A 118 -7.35 -12.86 16.35
CA GLU A 118 -6.56 -12.75 15.13
C GLU A 118 -7.01 -11.55 14.27
N GLY A 119 -8.32 -11.31 14.16
CA GLY A 119 -8.85 -10.14 13.47
C GLY A 119 -8.40 -8.82 14.11
N SER A 120 -8.41 -8.73 15.44
CA SER A 120 -7.90 -7.56 16.16
C SER A 120 -6.41 -7.33 15.92
N ARG A 121 -5.59 -8.40 16.00
CA ARG A 121 -4.15 -8.34 15.70
C ARG A 121 -3.86 -7.84 14.28
N LEU A 122 -4.62 -8.33 13.29
CA LEU A 122 -4.46 -7.90 11.89
C LEU A 122 -4.86 -6.44 11.67
N ARG A 123 -5.93 -5.97 12.34
CA ARG A 123 -6.32 -4.55 12.29
C ARG A 123 -5.26 -3.65 12.90
N GLU A 124 -4.70 -4.04 14.04
CA GLU A 124 -3.64 -3.28 14.70
C GLU A 124 -2.41 -3.15 13.78
N LYS A 125 -1.98 -4.26 13.16
CA LYS A 125 -0.86 -4.25 12.20
C LYS A 125 -1.15 -3.42 10.96
N ALA A 126 -2.37 -3.50 10.41
CA ALA A 126 -2.78 -2.68 9.27
C ALA A 126 -2.77 -1.19 9.64
N GLY A 127 -3.27 -0.83 10.83
CA GLY A 127 -3.23 0.53 11.34
C GLY A 127 -1.81 1.05 11.55
N ALA A 128 -0.92 0.24 12.13
CA ALA A 128 0.48 0.58 12.30
C ALA A 128 1.21 0.78 10.96
N ALA A 129 0.96 -0.11 9.99
CA ALA A 129 1.51 0.00 8.64
C ALA A 129 1.00 1.25 7.91
N GLN A 130 -0.29 1.56 8.04
CA GLN A 130 -0.88 2.79 7.49
C GLN A 130 -0.24 4.03 8.12
N GLY A 131 -0.15 4.10 9.45
CA GLY A 131 0.45 5.25 10.14
C GLY A 131 1.95 5.42 9.87
N GLU A 132 2.68 4.33 9.59
CA GLU A 132 4.06 4.41 9.07
C GLU A 132 4.10 4.92 7.63
N ALA A 133 3.19 4.43 6.77
CA ALA A 133 3.12 4.88 5.39
C ALA A 133 2.80 6.38 5.30
N GLU A 134 1.82 6.86 6.07
CA GLU A 134 1.46 8.27 6.18
C GLU A 134 2.66 9.13 6.60
N ARG A 135 3.37 8.73 7.67
CA ARG A 135 4.58 9.45 8.12
C ARG A 135 5.66 9.54 7.04
N ARG A 136 5.89 8.46 6.29
CA ARG A 136 6.87 8.45 5.19
C ARG A 136 6.40 9.30 4.01
N ILE A 137 5.12 9.27 3.67
CA ILE A 137 4.54 10.11 2.62
C ILE A 137 4.75 11.58 2.95
N THR A 138 4.43 12.01 4.18
CA THR A 138 4.67 13.39 4.62
C THR A 138 6.15 13.77 4.50
N ALA A 139 7.06 12.91 4.94
CA ALA A 139 8.50 13.19 4.81
C ALA A 139 8.97 13.29 3.33
N LEU A 140 8.40 12.47 2.43
CA LEU A 140 8.68 12.54 1.00
C LEU A 140 8.12 13.82 0.36
N GLU A 141 6.92 14.24 0.77
CA GLU A 141 6.31 15.50 0.31
C GLU A 141 7.14 16.72 0.74
N GLU A 142 7.60 16.75 1.99
CA GLU A 142 8.50 17.79 2.51
C GLU A 142 9.82 17.83 1.72
N ALA A 143 10.47 16.68 1.55
CA ALA A 143 11.73 16.59 0.81
C ALA A 143 11.59 17.02 -0.66
N LEU A 144 10.47 16.68 -1.31
CA LEU A 144 10.17 17.10 -2.67
C LEU A 144 9.92 18.62 -2.75
N GLY A 145 9.18 19.17 -1.78
CA GLY A 145 8.95 20.62 -1.66
C GLY A 145 10.26 21.39 -1.54
N ASP A 146 11.17 20.94 -0.67
CA ASP A 146 12.50 21.54 -0.50
C ASP A 146 13.34 21.48 -1.78
N ALA A 147 13.32 20.35 -2.49
CA ALA A 147 14.04 20.18 -3.74
C ALA A 147 13.53 21.14 -4.82
N LEU A 148 12.21 21.30 -4.95
CA LEU A 148 11.58 22.23 -5.88
C LEU A 148 11.87 23.69 -5.53
N ALA A 149 11.83 24.05 -4.25
CA ALA A 149 12.16 25.40 -3.78
C ALA A 149 13.61 25.77 -4.09
N ARG A 150 14.56 24.85 -3.88
CA ARG A 150 15.98 25.05 -4.25
C ARG A 150 16.15 25.20 -5.76
N ALA A 151 15.51 24.35 -6.55
CA ALA A 151 15.58 24.44 -8.00
C ALA A 151 15.06 25.80 -8.51
N ARG A 152 13.95 26.29 -7.94
CA ARG A 152 13.40 27.61 -8.25
C ARG A 152 14.38 28.73 -7.91
N ARG A 153 14.95 28.72 -6.70
CA ARG A 153 15.94 29.73 -6.29
C ARG A 153 17.15 29.75 -7.22
N ASN A 154 17.68 28.58 -7.59
CA ASN A 154 18.81 28.48 -8.51
C ASN A 154 18.48 29.09 -9.88
N VAL A 155 17.24 28.91 -10.37
CA VAL A 155 16.79 29.52 -11.63
C VAL A 155 16.64 31.04 -11.49
N GLU A 156 16.10 31.52 -10.38
CA GLU A 156 15.97 32.96 -10.09
C GLU A 156 17.37 33.63 -10.02
N GLU A 157 18.31 33.04 -9.28
CA GLU A 157 19.69 33.53 -9.16
C GLU A 157 20.42 33.53 -10.51
N ALA A 158 20.32 32.45 -11.29
CA ALA A 158 20.94 32.37 -12.61
C ALA A 158 20.33 33.37 -13.59
N SER A 159 19.01 33.61 -13.51
CA SER A 159 18.32 34.58 -14.36
C SER A 159 18.71 36.01 -14.01
N GLN A 160 18.83 36.33 -12.71
CA GLN A 160 19.26 37.65 -12.25
C GLN A 160 20.71 37.91 -12.65
N ALA A 161 21.61 36.95 -12.44
CA ALA A 161 23.01 37.08 -12.85
C ALA A 161 23.14 37.36 -14.36
N LEU A 162 22.35 36.67 -15.19
CA LEU A 162 22.30 36.92 -16.64
C LEU A 162 21.80 38.34 -16.97
N GLN A 163 20.80 38.84 -16.24
CA GLN A 163 20.29 40.21 -16.45
C GLN A 163 21.33 41.25 -16.05
N ASP A 164 21.97 41.09 -14.90
CA ASP A 164 23.01 41.99 -14.40
C ASP A 164 24.20 42.06 -15.38
N GLU A 165 24.64 40.92 -15.92
CA GLU A 165 25.69 40.85 -16.95
C GLU A 165 25.30 41.57 -18.25
N LEU A 166 24.02 41.60 -18.62
CA LEU A 166 23.52 42.28 -19.82
C LEU A 166 23.28 43.78 -19.61
N GLU A 167 23.00 44.21 -18.39
CA GLU A 167 22.79 45.61 -18.04
C GLU A 167 24.10 46.37 -17.78
N ALA A 168 25.11 45.71 -17.20
CA ALA A 168 26.40 46.35 -16.90
C ALA A 168 27.05 47.02 -18.15
N PRO A 169 27.17 46.37 -19.32
CA PRO A 169 27.71 47.00 -20.52
C PRO A 169 26.87 48.17 -21.05
N ARG A 170 25.55 48.16 -20.82
CA ARG A 170 24.65 49.25 -21.23
C ARG A 170 24.82 50.47 -20.33
N LEU A 171 24.95 50.26 -19.03
CA LEU A 171 25.16 51.34 -18.06
C LEU A 171 26.54 51.98 -18.26
N ASP A 172 27.57 51.18 -18.51
CA ASP A 172 28.92 51.66 -18.81
C ASP A 172 28.93 52.50 -20.10
N ALA A 173 28.29 52.02 -21.18
CA ALA A 173 28.18 52.77 -22.43
C ALA A 173 27.43 54.12 -22.26
N VAL A 174 26.35 54.13 -21.47
CA VAL A 174 25.58 55.36 -21.19
C VAL A 174 26.38 56.34 -20.33
N ALA A 175 27.17 55.84 -19.36
CA ALA A 175 28.05 56.66 -18.54
C ALA A 175 29.21 57.26 -19.36
N GLU A 176 29.82 56.45 -20.25
CA GLU A 176 30.87 56.88 -21.17
C GLU A 176 30.35 57.99 -22.11
N GLU A 177 29.18 57.80 -22.73
CA GLU A 177 28.56 58.82 -23.60
C GLU A 177 28.26 60.12 -22.87
N ARG A 178 27.84 60.03 -21.60
CA ARG A 178 27.56 61.21 -20.78
C ARG A 178 28.85 61.95 -20.43
N ASN A 179 29.91 61.24 -20.04
CA ASN A 179 31.22 61.82 -19.77
C ASN A 179 31.79 62.52 -21.01
N VAL A 180 31.72 61.86 -22.18
CA VAL A 180 32.15 62.46 -23.45
C VAL A 180 31.34 63.73 -23.79
N ARG A 181 30.03 63.75 -23.53
CA ARG A 181 29.22 64.98 -23.71
C ARG A 181 29.60 66.09 -22.75
N GLU A 182 29.83 65.77 -21.48
CA GLU A 182 30.22 66.76 -20.46
C GLU A 182 31.62 67.33 -20.75
N GLU A 183 32.57 66.50 -21.18
CA GLU A 183 33.92 66.90 -21.58
C GLU A 183 33.90 67.80 -22.82
N ASN A 184 33.13 67.43 -23.86
CA ASN A 184 32.94 68.28 -25.04
C ASN A 184 32.28 69.62 -24.69
N ALA A 185 31.27 69.63 -23.80
CA ALA A 185 30.65 70.85 -23.33
C ALA A 185 31.58 71.72 -22.48
N ALA A 186 32.55 71.13 -21.77
CA ALA A 186 33.59 71.83 -21.05
C ALA A 186 34.64 72.43 -22.00
N MET A 187 35.06 71.67 -23.03
CA MET A 187 35.95 72.18 -24.09
C MET A 187 35.33 73.34 -24.86
N HIS A 188 34.04 73.31 -25.17
CA HIS A 188 33.36 74.44 -25.81
C HIS A 188 33.24 75.68 -24.90
N ARG A 189 33.24 75.51 -23.58
CA ARG A 189 33.31 76.63 -22.62
C ARG A 189 34.71 77.22 -22.49
N THR A 190 35.76 76.42 -22.59
CA THR A 190 37.16 76.90 -22.56
C THR A 190 37.65 77.42 -23.91
N ALA A 191 37.04 76.97 -25.01
CA ALA A 191 37.33 77.43 -26.38
C ALA A 191 36.55 78.69 -26.81
N ASN A 192 35.80 79.34 -25.91
CA ASN A 192 35.20 80.64 -26.16
C ASN A 192 36.05 81.75 -25.51
N PRO A 193 37.07 82.30 -26.20
CA PRO A 193 37.72 83.51 -25.74
C PRO A 193 36.77 84.68 -26.03
N GLN A 194 35.83 84.94 -25.14
CA GLN A 194 35.33 86.31 -24.96
C GLN A 194 36.42 87.14 -24.28
N HIS A 195 37.55 87.32 -24.96
CA HIS A 195 38.37 88.50 -24.75
C HIS A 195 39.01 88.90 -26.07
N PRO A 196 38.45 89.91 -26.74
CA PRO A 196 39.10 90.50 -27.88
C PRO A 196 40.38 91.22 -27.44
N TRP A 197 41.49 90.91 -28.12
CA TRP A 197 42.85 91.39 -27.89
C TRP A 197 43.06 92.88 -28.25
N TRP A 198 42.01 93.60 -28.65
CA TRP A 198 42.07 95.01 -29.09
C TRP A 198 41.69 96.06 -28.03
N LEU A 199 41.43 95.71 -26.77
CA LEU A 199 41.11 96.68 -25.70
C LEU A 199 42.33 97.18 -24.88
N ARG A 200 43.57 97.03 -25.39
CA ARG A 200 44.80 97.46 -24.66
C ARG A 200 45.33 98.84 -25.05
N TRP A 201 44.53 99.69 -25.68
CA TRP A 201 44.92 101.05 -26.10
C TRP A 201 43.78 102.06 -25.87
N LEU A 202 43.50 102.45 -24.62
CA LEU A 202 42.88 103.75 -24.28
C LEU A 202 42.90 103.98 -22.76
N ASN A 203 43.40 105.16 -22.35
CA ASN A 203 43.52 105.78 -21.02
C ASN A 203 44.76 105.31 -20.23
N VAL A 204 45.90 106.04 -20.16
CA VAL A 204 46.14 107.46 -19.80
C VAL A 204 45.34 107.90 -18.59
#